data_AF-A0A170U560-F1
#
_entry.id   AF-A0A170U560-F1
#
_cell.length_a   1.000
_cell.length_b   1.000
_cell.length_c   1.000
_cell.angle_alpha   90.00
_cell.angle_beta   90.00
_cell.angle_gamma   90.00
#
_symmetry.space_group_name_H-M   'P 1'
#
loop_
_entity.id
_entity.type
_entity.pdbx_description
1 polymer ?
#
loop_
_entity_poly.entity_id
_entity_poly.type
_entity_poly.pdbx_seq_one_letter_code
_entity_poly.pdbx_strand_id
1 'polypeptide(L)'
;LMEHMLRSIYCESNNCLPKKMMAETSEFYITLDVMLEQNYGSRANSFIDIMGEKIIQMLLDLFSYQNGPRLRDRVSHFELQVNDLPKELSNYTVTLCLCIIQHLMPQTVTRNEEIMHIDSLTMVLRNYEPLFHPTSLWKRQIIGVLNKINEWSELPKPTEFKNFSLRDNKN
;
A
#
# COMPACT_ATOMS: atom_id res chain seq x y z
N LEU A 1 -11.17 -2.89 14.17
CA LEU A 1 -12.26 -2.32 13.36
C LEU A 1 -11.95 -2.40 11.86
N MET A 2 -10.88 -1.78 11.36
CA MET A 2 -10.55 -1.81 9.92
C MET A 2 -10.34 -3.23 9.37
N GLU A 3 -9.53 -4.07 10.01
CA GLU A 3 -9.31 -5.45 9.53
C GLU A 3 -10.60 -6.28 9.47
N HIS A 4 -11.52 -6.06 10.42
CA HIS A 4 -12.82 -6.71 10.40
C HIS A 4 -13.68 -6.23 9.22
N MET A 5 -13.71 -4.92 8.96
CA MET A 5 -14.38 -4.36 7.78
C MET A 5 -13.83 -4.94 6.48
N LEU A 6 -12.50 -5.00 6.33
CA LEU A 6 -11.84 -5.60 5.17
C LEU A 6 -12.25 -7.08 5.00
N ARG A 7 -12.31 -7.84 6.10
CA ARG A 7 -12.73 -9.24 6.11
C ARG A 7 -14.16 -9.43 5.66
N SER A 8 -15.08 -8.58 6.12
CA SER A 8 -16.47 -8.61 5.67
C SER A 8 -16.57 -8.39 4.16
N ILE A 9 -15.86 -7.40 3.62
CA ILE A 9 -15.84 -7.11 2.17
C ILE A 9 -15.23 -8.26 1.39
N TYR A 10 -14.09 -8.80 1.85
CA TYR A 10 -13.44 -9.94 1.23
C TYR A 10 -14.38 -11.14 1.13
N CYS A 11 -15.09 -11.44 2.22
CA CYS A 11 -16.00 -12.56 2.28
C CYS A 11 -17.21 -12.40 1.37
N GLU A 12 -17.81 -11.21 1.33
CA GLU A 12 -18.90 -10.89 0.41
C GLU A 12 -18.41 -11.02 -1.05
N SER A 13 -17.25 -10.45 -1.37
CA SER A 13 -16.71 -10.43 -2.73
C SER A 13 -16.36 -11.80 -3.30
N ASN A 14 -15.90 -12.72 -2.46
CA ASN A 14 -15.48 -14.07 -2.85
C ASN A 14 -16.55 -15.13 -2.55
N ASN A 15 -17.75 -14.73 -2.12
CA ASN A 15 -18.82 -15.63 -1.66
C ASN A 15 -18.31 -16.65 -0.64
N CYS A 16 -17.52 -16.18 0.33
CA CYS A 16 -17.05 -17.00 1.44
C CYS A 16 -18.23 -17.35 2.36
N LEU A 17 -18.26 -18.55 2.92
CA LEU A 17 -19.26 -18.91 3.94
C LEU A 17 -19.02 -18.07 5.22
N PRO A 18 -20.08 -17.59 5.90
CA PRO A 18 -19.97 -16.82 7.15
C PRO A 18 -19.12 -17.50 8.23
N LYS A 19 -19.02 -18.84 8.20
CA LYS A 19 -18.18 -19.65 9.08
C LYS A 19 -16.70 -19.29 9.02
N LYS A 20 -16.16 -18.88 7.87
CA LYS A 20 -14.75 -18.45 7.74
C LYS A 20 -14.45 -17.09 8.36
N MET A 21 -15.47 -16.33 8.77
CA MET A 21 -15.28 -15.08 9.52
C MET A 21 -15.00 -15.32 11.00
N MET A 22 -15.30 -16.52 11.52
CA MET A 22 -15.03 -16.93 12.90
C MET A 22 -13.98 -18.03 12.90
N ALA A 23 -13.03 -17.99 13.85
CA ALA A 23 -12.08 -19.08 14.02
C ALA A 23 -12.83 -20.31 14.53
N GLU A 24 -13.00 -21.34 13.69
CA GLU A 24 -13.40 -22.66 14.15
C GLU A 24 -12.15 -23.43 14.59
N THR A 25 -12.27 -24.35 15.56
CA THR A 25 -11.14 -25.12 16.10
C THR A 25 -10.37 -25.95 15.06
N SER A 26 -10.92 -26.12 13.86
CA SER A 26 -10.34 -26.90 12.77
C SER A 26 -9.94 -26.09 11.53
N GLU A 27 -10.21 -24.77 11.49
CA GLU A 27 -9.94 -23.94 10.31
C GLU A 27 -9.33 -22.58 10.72
N PHE A 28 -8.25 -22.18 10.05
CA PHE A 28 -7.61 -20.89 10.32
C PHE A 28 -8.54 -19.73 9.94
N TYR A 29 -8.57 -18.69 10.78
CA TYR A 29 -9.28 -17.46 10.47
C TYR A 29 -8.67 -16.80 9.22
N ILE A 30 -9.49 -16.10 8.42
CA ILE A 30 -9.00 -15.32 7.28
C ILE A 30 -8.11 -14.18 7.80
N THR A 31 -6.82 -14.27 7.54
CA THR A 31 -5.82 -13.26 7.89
C THR A 31 -5.81 -12.12 6.88
N LEU A 32 -5.26 -10.97 7.27
CA LEU A 32 -5.05 -9.85 6.36
C LEU A 32 -4.16 -10.21 5.16
N ASP A 33 -3.16 -11.07 5.37
CA ASP A 33 -2.27 -11.52 4.30
C ASP A 33 -3.05 -12.31 3.24
N VAL A 34 -3.92 -13.25 3.67
CA VAL A 34 -4.80 -14.01 2.77
C VAL A 34 -5.77 -13.10 2.02
N MET A 35 -6.25 -12.03 2.64
CA MET A 35 -7.13 -11.07 1.96
C MET A 35 -6.44 -10.31 0.81
N LEU A 36 -5.14 -10.08 0.94
CA LEU A 36 -4.33 -9.31 0.00
C LEU A 36 -3.63 -10.18 -1.06
N GLU A 37 -3.80 -11.51 -1.01
CA GLU A 37 -3.30 -12.41 -2.05
C GLU A 37 -4.05 -12.23 -3.38
N GLN A 38 -3.37 -12.46 -4.49
CA GLN A 38 -3.95 -12.29 -5.84
C GLN A 38 -5.04 -13.31 -6.16
N ASN A 39 -4.96 -14.50 -5.56
CA ASN A 39 -5.84 -15.61 -5.86
C ASN A 39 -6.60 -16.06 -4.62
N TYR A 40 -7.88 -16.39 -4.81
CA TYR A 40 -8.67 -17.14 -3.85
C TYR A 40 -8.79 -18.59 -4.32
N GLY A 41 -7.94 -19.46 -3.77
CA GLY A 41 -7.84 -20.86 -4.22
C GLY A 41 -7.40 -20.93 -5.70
N SER A 42 -8.27 -21.40 -6.57
CA SER A 42 -8.01 -21.52 -8.02
C SER A 42 -8.57 -20.37 -8.86
N ARG A 43 -9.11 -19.32 -8.22
CA ARG A 43 -9.75 -18.18 -8.89
C ARG A 43 -9.03 -16.88 -8.54
N ALA A 44 -9.19 -15.85 -9.37
CA ALA A 44 -8.76 -14.51 -9.00
C ALA A 44 -9.54 -14.02 -7.77
N ASN A 45 -8.86 -13.26 -6.90
CA ASN A 45 -9.46 -12.69 -5.71
C ASN A 45 -10.25 -11.43 -6.06
N SER A 46 -11.59 -11.53 -6.09
CA SER A 46 -12.50 -10.42 -6.43
C SER A 46 -12.38 -9.22 -5.49
N PHE A 47 -11.85 -9.42 -4.27
CA PHE A 47 -11.58 -8.34 -3.32
C PHE A 47 -10.60 -7.31 -3.88
N ILE A 48 -9.58 -7.77 -4.60
CA ILE A 48 -8.57 -6.91 -5.23
C ILE A 48 -9.22 -5.99 -6.26
N ASP A 49 -10.13 -6.55 -7.07
CA ASP A 49 -10.86 -5.81 -8.09
C ASP A 49 -11.82 -4.78 -7.48
N ILE A 50 -12.54 -5.17 -6.42
CA ILE A 50 -13.48 -4.27 -5.73
C ILE A 50 -12.74 -3.11 -5.06
N MET A 51 -11.63 -3.38 -4.37
CA MET A 51 -10.86 -2.33 -3.69
C MET A 51 -10.08 -1.45 -4.66
N GLY A 52 -9.71 -1.98 -5.83
CA GLY A 52 -8.92 -1.28 -6.80
C GLY A 52 -7.43 -1.21 -6.45
N GLU A 53 -6.60 -1.10 -7.48
CA GLU A 53 -5.14 -1.23 -7.39
C GLU A 53 -4.51 -0.29 -6.36
N LYS A 54 -4.94 0.98 -6.32
CA LYS A 54 -4.33 2.01 -5.47
C LYS A 54 -4.57 1.76 -3.98
N ILE A 55 -5.78 1.36 -3.61
CA ILE A 55 -6.11 1.01 -2.22
C ILE A 55 -5.34 -0.25 -1.81
N ILE A 56 -5.26 -1.26 -2.68
CA ILE A 56 -4.48 -2.47 -2.41
C ILE A 56 -2.99 -2.15 -2.21
N GLN A 57 -2.42 -1.28 -3.05
CA GLN A 57 -1.04 -0.81 -2.87
C GLN A 57 -0.83 -0.12 -1.52
N MET A 58 -1.77 0.73 -1.10
CA MET A 58 -1.72 1.38 0.22
C MET A 58 -1.82 0.38 1.38
N LEU A 59 -2.70 -0.62 1.27
CA LEU A 59 -2.84 -1.68 2.29
C LEU A 59 -1.56 -2.52 2.39
N LEU A 60 -0.95 -2.87 1.26
CA LEU A 60 0.32 -3.61 1.23
C LEU A 60 1.47 -2.80 1.83
N ASP A 61 1.53 -1.50 1.55
CA ASP A 61 2.50 -0.59 2.16
C ASP A 61 2.33 -0.51 3.67
N LEU A 62 1.11 -0.41 4.17
CA LEU A 62 0.85 -0.27 5.61
C LEU A 62 1.11 -1.56 6.40
N PHE A 63 0.78 -2.72 5.81
CA PHE A 63 0.69 -3.97 6.56
C PHE A 63 1.67 -5.06 6.14
N SER A 64 2.05 -5.14 4.87
CA SER A 64 2.65 -6.36 4.32
C SER A 64 4.13 -6.22 3.95
N TYR A 65 4.53 -5.13 3.27
CA TYR A 65 5.90 -5.05 2.76
C TYR A 65 6.93 -5.02 3.89
N GLN A 66 8.00 -5.81 3.71
CA GLN A 66 9.04 -6.03 4.72
C GLN A 66 9.74 -4.75 5.16
N ASN A 67 9.97 -3.83 4.23
CA ASN A 67 10.59 -2.53 4.51
C ASN A 67 9.57 -1.45 4.92
N GLY A 68 8.29 -1.80 4.98
CA GLY A 68 7.21 -0.92 5.39
C GLY A 68 7.01 -0.85 6.91
N PRO A 69 6.04 -0.05 7.37
CA PRO A 69 5.71 0.09 8.79
C PRO A 69 5.26 -1.20 9.45
N ARG A 70 4.69 -2.17 8.70
CA ARG A 70 4.13 -3.44 9.21
C ARG A 70 3.30 -3.21 10.48
N LEU A 71 2.37 -2.25 10.38
CA LEU A 71 1.68 -1.66 11.54
C LEU A 71 1.01 -2.74 12.41
N ARG A 72 0.37 -3.73 11.79
CA ARG A 72 -0.26 -4.88 12.47
C ARG A 72 0.75 -5.65 13.32
N ASP A 73 1.89 -5.99 12.76
CA ASP A 73 2.88 -6.84 13.42
C ASP A 73 3.52 -6.12 14.60
N ARG A 74 3.91 -4.85 14.41
CA ARG A 74 4.51 -4.03 15.47
C ARG A 74 3.54 -3.82 16.64
N VAL A 75 2.27 -3.59 16.37
CA VAL A 75 1.23 -3.51 17.40
C VAL A 75 1.06 -4.86 18.11
N SER A 76 1.04 -5.97 17.37
CA SER A 76 0.88 -7.33 17.94
C SER A 76 2.07 -7.76 18.80
N HIS A 77 3.27 -7.25 18.49
CA HIS A 77 4.50 -7.50 19.24
C HIS A 77 4.76 -6.46 20.35
N PHE A 78 3.83 -5.53 20.59
CA PHE A 78 3.98 -4.44 21.57
C PHE A 78 5.20 -3.53 21.33
N GLU A 79 5.73 -3.50 20.10
CA GLU A 79 6.83 -2.63 19.70
C GLU A 79 6.38 -1.17 19.53
N LEU A 80 5.07 -0.95 19.40
CA LEU A 80 4.49 0.36 19.18
C LEU A 80 3.29 0.57 20.12
N GLN A 81 3.37 1.62 20.93
CA GLN A 81 2.25 2.11 21.73
C GLN A 81 1.47 3.15 20.94
N VAL A 82 0.14 3.18 21.11
CA VAL A 82 -0.74 4.11 20.36
C VAL A 82 -0.30 5.57 20.53
N ASN A 83 0.16 5.94 21.73
CA ASN A 83 0.61 7.30 22.04
C ASN A 83 1.93 7.68 21.36
N ASP A 84 2.70 6.68 20.92
CA ASP A 84 4.01 6.86 20.28
C ASP A 84 3.95 6.65 18.76
N LEU A 85 2.73 6.51 18.20
CA LEU A 85 2.54 6.32 16.76
C LEU A 85 2.97 7.59 16.01
N PRO A 86 3.94 7.50 15.07
CA PRO A 86 4.37 8.65 14.29
C PRO A 86 3.17 9.33 13.62
N LYS A 87 3.13 10.66 13.66
CA LYS A 87 2.01 11.45 13.12
C LYS A 87 1.74 11.13 11.66
N GLU A 88 2.81 10.91 10.88
CA GLU A 88 2.75 10.55 9.46
C GLU A 88 2.03 9.21 9.26
N LEU A 89 2.32 8.21 10.11
CA LEU A 89 1.72 6.89 10.04
C LEU A 89 0.25 6.91 10.49
N SER A 90 -0.06 7.69 11.51
CA SER A 90 -1.43 7.97 11.95
C SER A 90 -2.25 8.61 10.84
N ASN A 91 -1.73 9.68 10.24
CA ASN A 91 -2.35 10.38 9.12
C ASN A 91 -2.55 9.45 7.93
N TYR A 92 -1.52 8.68 7.55
CA TYR A 92 -1.61 7.71 6.47
C TYR A 92 -2.73 6.69 6.71
N THR A 93 -2.82 6.16 7.93
CA THR A 93 -3.85 5.18 8.31
C THR A 93 -5.26 5.78 8.22
N VAL A 94 -5.45 7.00 8.73
CA VAL A 94 -6.74 7.70 8.65
C VAL A 94 -7.10 8.03 7.21
N THR A 95 -6.15 8.54 6.42
CA THR A 95 -6.35 8.81 4.99
C THR A 95 -6.75 7.55 4.24
N LEU A 96 -6.09 6.40 4.50
CA LEU A 96 -6.47 5.12 3.90
C LEU A 96 -7.91 4.72 4.25
N CYS A 97 -8.32 4.84 5.52
CA CYS A 97 -9.71 4.59 5.92
C CYS A 97 -10.70 5.48 5.15
N LEU A 98 -10.41 6.78 5.03
CA LEU A 98 -11.25 7.72 4.30
C LEU A 98 -11.32 7.39 2.80
N CYS A 99 -10.19 7.03 2.20
CA CYS A 99 -10.12 6.58 0.81
C CYS A 99 -10.97 5.32 0.56
N ILE A 100 -10.93 4.34 1.48
CA ILE A 100 -11.77 3.13 1.39
C ILE A 100 -13.25 3.48 1.50
N ILE A 101 -13.63 4.32 2.46
CA ILE A 101 -15.03 4.76 2.64
C ILE A 101 -15.51 5.51 1.40
N GLN A 102 -14.71 6.43 0.86
CA GLN A 102 -15.04 7.17 -0.36
C GLN A 102 -15.21 6.25 -1.56
N HIS A 103 -14.34 5.25 -1.70
CA HIS A 103 -14.37 4.30 -2.81
C HIS A 103 -15.59 3.37 -2.77
N LEU A 104 -15.95 2.86 -1.58
CA LEU A 104 -17.04 1.91 -1.42
C LEU A 104 -18.41 2.57 -1.23
N MET A 105 -18.46 3.77 -0.66
CA MET A 105 -19.69 4.47 -0.29
C MET A 105 -19.70 5.93 -0.77
N PRO A 106 -19.50 6.20 -2.08
CA PRO A 106 -19.36 7.57 -2.58
C PRO A 106 -20.59 8.45 -2.27
N GLN A 107 -21.79 7.86 -2.25
CA GLN A 107 -23.04 8.58 -1.97
C GLN A 107 -23.22 9.00 -0.51
N THR A 108 -22.55 8.31 0.42
CA THR A 108 -22.58 8.65 1.85
C THR A 108 -21.64 9.80 2.13
N VAL A 109 -20.52 9.87 1.40
CA VAL A 109 -19.53 10.93 1.56
C VAL A 109 -20.00 12.23 0.92
N THR A 110 -20.59 12.18 -0.27
CA THR A 110 -21.10 13.39 -0.96
C THR A 110 -22.24 14.09 -0.22
N ARG A 111 -22.96 13.40 0.67
CA ARG A 111 -24.05 13.98 1.48
C ARG A 111 -23.58 14.70 2.74
N ASN A 112 -22.36 14.44 3.20
CA ASN A 112 -21.83 15.07 4.40
C ASN A 112 -20.87 16.20 4.00
N GLU A 113 -21.35 17.43 4.10
CA GLU A 113 -20.55 18.63 3.82
C GLU A 113 -19.30 18.74 4.73
N GLU A 114 -19.27 18.09 5.90
CA GLU A 114 -18.08 18.03 6.75
C GLU A 114 -16.94 17.19 6.17
N ILE A 115 -17.22 16.28 5.23
CA ILE A 115 -16.20 15.49 4.51
C ILE A 115 -15.74 16.27 3.26
N MET A 116 -15.47 17.56 3.44
CA MET A 116 -15.40 18.61 2.40
C MET A 116 -14.17 18.57 1.47
N HIS A 117 -13.44 17.46 1.40
CA HIS A 117 -12.23 17.32 0.58
C HIS A 117 -12.23 16.03 -0.26
N ILE A 118 -13.41 15.62 -0.76
CA ILE A 118 -13.56 14.45 -1.65
C ILE A 118 -12.60 14.52 -2.85
N ASP A 119 -12.46 15.70 -3.46
CA ASP A 119 -11.54 15.90 -4.58
C ASP A 119 -10.09 15.65 -4.19
N SER A 120 -9.71 16.04 -2.96
CA SER A 120 -8.36 15.79 -2.44
C SER A 120 -8.11 14.31 -2.20
N LEU A 121 -9.08 13.57 -1.64
CA LEU A 121 -8.97 12.12 -1.44
C LEU A 121 -8.89 11.36 -2.77
N THR A 122 -9.69 11.79 -3.74
CA THR A 122 -9.67 11.24 -5.10
C THR A 122 -8.32 11.51 -5.78
N MET A 123 -7.78 12.72 -5.60
CA MET A 123 -6.46 13.09 -6.09
C MET A 123 -5.34 12.27 -5.41
N VAL A 124 -5.43 12.04 -4.09
CA VAL A 124 -4.49 11.19 -3.35
C VAL A 124 -4.49 9.78 -3.91
N LEU A 125 -5.65 9.16 -4.11
CA LEU A 125 -5.74 7.82 -4.69
C LEU A 125 -5.16 7.77 -6.11
N ARG A 126 -5.53 8.74 -6.95
CA ARG A 126 -5.07 8.79 -8.34
C ARG A 126 -3.55 8.91 -8.45
N ASN A 127 -2.95 9.72 -7.58
CA ASN A 127 -1.52 10.01 -7.60
C ASN A 127 -0.70 9.09 -6.67
N TYR A 128 -1.33 8.11 -6.03
CA TYR A 128 -0.64 7.23 -5.11
C TYR A 128 0.40 6.36 -5.85
N GLU A 129 1.64 6.38 -5.36
CA GLU A 129 2.70 5.46 -5.75
C GLU A 129 3.12 4.61 -4.56
N PRO A 130 3.32 3.28 -4.74
CA PRO A 130 3.73 2.40 -3.67
C PRO A 130 5.05 2.86 -3.03
N LEU A 131 5.06 3.00 -1.72
CA LEU A 131 6.20 3.51 -0.97
C LEU A 131 7.19 2.40 -0.65
N PHE A 132 6.75 1.20 -0.30
CA PHE A 132 7.59 0.11 0.19
C PHE A 132 7.58 -1.11 -0.72
N HIS A 133 6.87 -1.05 -1.84
CA HIS A 133 6.96 -2.06 -2.89
C HIS A 133 8.43 -2.21 -3.35
N PRO A 134 8.94 -3.44 -3.56
CA PRO A 134 10.32 -3.68 -3.94
C PRO A 134 10.76 -2.83 -5.14
N THR A 135 10.01 -2.82 -6.23
CA THR A 135 10.38 -2.03 -7.43
C THR A 135 10.51 -0.54 -7.14
N SER A 136 9.68 0.02 -6.26
CA SER A 136 9.77 1.43 -5.86
C SER A 136 11.03 1.71 -5.05
N LEU A 137 11.39 0.79 -4.14
CA LEU A 137 12.63 0.87 -3.36
C LEU A 137 13.85 0.81 -4.27
N TRP A 138 13.89 -0.16 -5.19
CA TRP A 138 14.95 -0.31 -6.19
C TRP A 138 15.11 0.95 -7.05
N LYS A 139 14.01 1.51 -7.56
CA LYS A 139 14.02 2.75 -8.35
C LYS A 139 14.66 3.90 -7.57
N ARG A 140 14.29 4.09 -6.30
CA ARG A 140 14.87 5.15 -5.46
C ARG A 140 16.35 4.90 -5.14
N GLN A 141 16.73 3.65 -4.90
CA GLN A 141 18.14 3.29 -4.67
C GLN A 141 19.00 3.59 -5.90
N ILE A 142 18.54 3.22 -7.10
CA ILE A 142 19.23 3.52 -8.36
C ILE A 142 19.39 5.02 -8.54
N ILE A 143 18.32 5.81 -8.32
CA ILE A 143 18.38 7.27 -8.39
C ILE A 143 19.40 7.83 -7.39
N GLY A 144 19.43 7.29 -6.17
CA GLY A 144 20.40 7.69 -5.15
C GLY A 144 21.85 7.42 -5.56
N VAL A 145 22.12 6.27 -6.18
CA VAL A 145 23.45 5.94 -6.73
C VAL A 145 23.81 6.88 -7.88
N LEU A 146 22.88 7.12 -8.81
CA LEU A 146 23.10 8.03 -9.94
C LEU A 146 23.41 9.46 -9.48
N ASN A 147 22.71 9.95 -8.45
CA ASN A 147 22.98 11.26 -7.87
C ASN A 147 24.38 11.34 -7.27
N LYS A 148 24.81 10.32 -6.52
CA LYS A 148 26.17 10.25 -5.98
C LYS A 148 27.24 10.15 -7.06
N ILE A 149 26.99 9.41 -8.15
CA ILE A 149 27.90 9.35 -9.31
C ILE A 149 28.00 10.73 -9.99
N ASN A 150 26.89 11.47 -10.09
CA ASN A 150 26.91 12.82 -10.65
C ASN A 150 27.69 13.82 -9.79
N GLU A 151 27.75 13.61 -8.48
CA GLU A 151 28.60 14.38 -7.56
C GLU A 151 30.10 14.07 -7.75
N TRP A 152 30.46 12.95 -8.37
CA TRP A 152 31.84 12.54 -8.66
C TRP A 152 32.39 13.17 -9.96
N SER A 153 32.10 14.45 -10.20
CA SER A 153 32.53 15.18 -11.40
C SER A 153 34.06 15.35 -11.50
N GLU A 154 34.80 15.19 -10.40
CA GLU A 154 36.25 15.41 -10.32
C GLU A 154 37.12 14.15 -10.49
N LEU A 155 36.52 12.95 -10.59
CA LEU A 155 37.31 11.74 -10.81
C LEU A 155 37.74 11.62 -12.28
N PRO A 156 39.01 11.27 -12.56
CA PRO A 156 39.46 11.02 -13.92
C PRO A 156 38.66 9.87 -14.50
N LYS A 157 37.83 10.16 -15.52
CA LYS A 157 37.12 9.13 -16.26
C LYS A 157 38.16 8.22 -16.93
N PRO A 158 38.03 6.88 -16.82
CA PRO A 158 38.86 5.97 -17.59
C PRO A 158 38.74 6.32 -19.08
N THR A 159 39.84 6.19 -19.81
CA THR A 159 39.93 6.63 -21.21
C THR A 159 38.84 6.03 -22.09
N GLU A 160 38.35 4.83 -21.77
CA GLU A 160 37.27 4.15 -22.51
C GLU A 160 35.88 4.82 -22.34
N PHE A 161 35.67 5.58 -21.26
CA PHE A 161 34.37 6.18 -20.93
C PHE A 161 34.30 7.70 -21.14
N LYS A 162 35.32 8.32 -21.73
CA LYS A 162 35.32 9.78 -22.01
C LYS A 162 34.13 10.24 -22.86
N ASN A 163 33.62 9.36 -23.73
CA ASN A 163 32.51 9.64 -24.66
C ASN A 163 31.20 8.96 -24.24
N PHE A 164 31.12 8.32 -23.07
CA PHE A 164 29.91 7.63 -22.65
C PHE A 164 28.96 8.60 -21.94
N SER A 165 27.83 8.92 -22.59
CA SER A 165 26.74 9.74 -22.05
C SER A 165 25.48 8.87 -21.90
N LEU A 166 24.98 8.76 -20.66
CA LEU A 166 23.70 8.09 -20.38
C LEU A 166 22.48 8.85 -20.95
N ARG A 167 22.67 10.06 -21.49
CA ARG A 167 21.60 10.88 -22.08
C ARG A 167 21.38 10.64 -23.57
N ASP A 168 22.25 9.87 -24.23
CA ASP A 168 22.25 9.75 -25.70
C ASP A 168 21.37 8.59 -26.20
N ASN A 169 20.78 7.81 -25.30
CA ASN A 169 19.80 6.76 -25.62
C ASN A 169 18.35 7.21 -25.36
N LYS A 170 17.97 8.36 -25.91
CA LYS A 170 16.57 8.67 -26.23
C LYS A 170 16.43 8.73 -27.75
N ASN A 171 16.18 7.59 -28.36
CA ASN A 171 15.51 7.47 -29.66
C ASN A 171 14.24 6.65 -29.45
#